data_AF-Q05Z20-F1
#
_entry.id   AF-Q05Z20-F1
#
_cell.length_a   1.000
_cell.length_b   1.000
_cell.length_c   1.000
_cell.angle_alpha   90.00
_cell.angle_beta   90.00
_cell.angle_gamma   90.00
#
_symmetry.space_group_name_H-M   'P 1'
#
loop_
_entity.id
_entity.type
_entity.pdbx_description
1 polymer ?
#
loop_
_entity_poly.entity_id
_entity_poly.type
_entity_poly.pdbx_seq_one_letter_code
_entity_poly.pdbx_strand_id
1 'polypeptide(L)'
;MGRPSHLNWLLAASILLAGCSSSALKSAGDQNSKAAIERMELRLNQLERQLNDFQGTAPPADSKTPAGPIRSLTLRLGTDDDRLRLYWGDGQTSDLACSQEGKGTWACG
;
A
#
# COMPACT_ATOMS: atom_id res chain seq x y z
N MET A 1 39.41 -11.46 -70.38
CA MET A 1 38.24 -11.01 -69.59
C MET A 1 38.11 -11.96 -68.41
N GLY A 2 38.28 -11.60 -67.13
CA GLY A 2 37.61 -10.54 -66.39
C GLY A 2 36.80 -11.23 -65.30
N ARG A 3 37.42 -11.45 -64.11
CA ARG A 3 36.85 -12.18 -62.97
C ARG A 3 35.54 -11.50 -62.52
N PRO A 4 34.50 -12.25 -62.09
CA PRO A 4 33.29 -11.62 -61.56
C PRO A 4 33.55 -11.15 -60.13
N SER A 5 33.82 -9.85 -60.00
CA SER A 5 34.08 -9.08 -58.77
C SER A 5 32.85 -8.96 -57.83
N HIS A 6 31.73 -9.57 -58.17
CA HIS A 6 30.44 -9.35 -57.49
C HIS A 6 30.19 -10.33 -56.33
N LEU A 7 30.88 -11.47 -56.29
CA LEU A 7 30.68 -12.48 -55.23
C LEU A 7 31.31 -12.06 -53.89
N ASN A 8 32.39 -11.26 -53.93
CA ASN A 8 33.00 -10.67 -52.73
C ASN A 8 32.16 -9.53 -52.12
N TRP A 9 31.27 -8.91 -52.90
CA TRP A 9 30.47 -7.77 -52.42
C TRP A 9 29.26 -8.21 -51.59
N LEU A 10 28.72 -9.40 -51.88
CA LEU A 10 27.60 -9.98 -51.12
C LEU A 10 28.00 -10.57 -49.76
N LEU A 11 29.28 -10.96 -49.57
CA LEU A 11 29.78 -11.48 -48.28
C LEU A 11 30.15 -10.37 -47.28
N ALA A 12 30.48 -9.16 -47.75
CA ALA A 12 30.85 -8.04 -46.89
C ALA A 12 29.64 -7.35 -46.23
N ALA A 13 28.43 -7.50 -46.78
CA ALA A 13 27.22 -6.87 -46.25
C ALA A 13 26.66 -7.58 -45.00
N SER A 14 26.96 -8.86 -44.81
CA SER A 14 26.39 -9.68 -43.72
C SER A 14 27.09 -9.49 -42.37
N ILE A 15 28.30 -8.91 -42.34
CA ILE A 15 29.11 -8.77 -41.12
C ILE A 15 28.76 -7.50 -40.34
N LEU A 16 28.05 -6.54 -40.95
CA LEU A 16 27.68 -5.27 -40.28
C LEU A 16 26.40 -5.36 -39.42
N LEU A 17 25.71 -6.49 -39.38
CA LEU A 17 24.53 -6.70 -38.51
C LEU A 17 24.83 -7.46 -37.21
N ALA A 18 26.09 -7.86 -36.96
CA ALA A 18 26.50 -8.58 -35.75
C ALA A 18 27.08 -7.66 -34.65
N GLY A 19 26.72 -6.37 -34.63
CA GLY A 19 27.44 -5.34 -33.86
C GLY A 19 26.77 -4.76 -32.62
N CYS A 20 25.52 -5.08 -32.27
CA CYS A 20 24.89 -4.56 -31.05
C CYS A 20 24.34 -5.68 -30.16
N SER A 21 25.25 -6.40 -29.49
CA SER A 21 24.86 -7.26 -28.37
C SER A 21 24.58 -6.37 -27.15
N SER A 22 23.30 -6.03 -26.93
CA SER A 22 22.79 -5.25 -25.77
C SER A 22 22.89 -5.98 -24.42
N SER A 23 23.71 -7.03 -24.33
CA SER A 23 23.78 -7.96 -23.20
C SER A 23 24.43 -7.33 -21.96
N ALA A 24 25.31 -6.33 -22.13
CA ALA A 24 25.92 -5.60 -21.01
C ALA A 24 24.97 -4.61 -20.32
N LEU A 25 24.02 -4.02 -21.06
CA LEU A 25 23.07 -3.04 -20.51
C LEU A 25 21.93 -3.71 -19.71
N LYS A 26 21.51 -4.91 -20.11
CA LYS A 26 20.46 -5.68 -19.41
C LYS A 26 20.89 -6.12 -18.01
N SER A 27 22.16 -6.50 -17.83
CA SER A 27 22.68 -7.01 -16.55
C SER A 27 22.69 -5.93 -15.45
N ALA A 28 23.13 -4.70 -15.76
CA ALA A 28 23.17 -3.62 -14.78
C ALA A 28 21.76 -3.15 -14.33
N GLY A 29 20.79 -3.15 -15.25
CA GLY A 29 19.39 -2.82 -14.94
C GLY A 29 18.71 -3.88 -14.06
N ASP A 30 18.91 -5.16 -14.39
CA ASP A 30 18.32 -6.29 -13.66
C ASP A 30 18.83 -6.39 -12.20
N GLN A 31 20.11 -6.12 -11.98
CA GLN A 31 20.69 -6.12 -10.62
C GLN A 31 20.18 -4.96 -9.76
N ASN A 32 19.95 -3.79 -10.35
CA ASN A 32 19.40 -2.64 -9.62
C ASN A 32 17.91 -2.85 -9.27
N SER A 33 17.15 -3.48 -10.18
CA SER A 33 15.77 -3.87 -9.93
C SER A 33 15.64 -4.88 -8.80
N LYS A 34 16.52 -5.90 -8.76
CA LYS A 34 16.57 -6.89 -7.66
C LYS A 34 16.85 -6.24 -6.31
N ALA A 35 17.86 -5.38 -6.24
CA ALA A 35 18.19 -4.65 -5.02
C ALA A 35 17.06 -3.72 -4.54
N ALA A 36 16.29 -3.14 -5.47
CA ALA A 36 15.12 -2.35 -5.13
C ALA A 36 13.99 -3.21 -4.55
N ILE A 37 13.74 -4.39 -5.13
CA ILE A 37 12.73 -5.33 -4.67
C ILE A 37 13.06 -5.85 -3.26
N GLU A 38 14.30 -6.28 -3.01
CA GLU A 38 14.74 -6.75 -1.69
C GLU A 38 14.52 -5.68 -0.60
N ARG A 39 14.81 -4.41 -0.91
CA ARG A 39 14.57 -3.30 0.03
C ARG A 39 13.07 -3.09 0.30
N MET A 40 12.22 -3.30 -0.69
CA MET A 40 10.77 -3.20 -0.51
C MET A 40 10.25 -4.36 0.35
N GLU A 41 10.71 -5.58 0.12
CA GLU A 41 10.36 -6.75 0.94
C GLU A 41 10.80 -6.59 2.41
N LEU A 42 12.00 -6.06 2.65
CA LEU A 42 12.46 -5.77 4.02
C LEU A 42 11.57 -4.75 4.73
N ARG A 43 11.20 -3.66 4.04
CA ARG A 43 10.32 -2.63 4.60
C ARG A 43 8.92 -3.19 4.88
N LEU A 44 8.37 -4.01 3.98
CA LEU A 44 7.08 -4.67 4.19
C LEU A 44 7.12 -5.59 5.41
N ASN A 45 8.14 -6.45 5.52
CA ASN A 45 8.30 -7.35 6.67
C ASN A 45 8.44 -6.59 8.01
N GLN A 46 9.14 -5.45 8.00
CA GLN A 46 9.23 -4.60 9.20
C GLN A 46 7.87 -4.00 9.57
N LEU A 47 7.12 -3.52 8.58
CA LEU A 47 5.79 -2.95 8.78
C LEU A 47 4.80 -4.00 9.31
N GLU A 48 4.82 -5.20 8.75
CA GLU A 48 3.95 -6.31 9.18
C GLU A 48 4.23 -6.71 10.64
N ARG A 49 5.51 -6.78 11.03
CA ARG A 49 5.88 -7.03 12.43
C ARG A 49 5.40 -5.92 13.36
N GLN A 50 5.55 -4.66 12.96
CA GLN A 50 5.07 -3.52 13.75
C GLN A 50 3.55 -3.52 13.92
N LEU A 51 2.81 -3.87 12.87
CA LEU A 51 1.34 -3.96 12.94
C LEU A 51 0.87 -5.14 13.80
N ASN A 52 1.57 -6.28 13.74
CA ASN A 52 1.27 -7.42 14.60
C ASN A 52 1.60 -7.14 16.07
N ASP A 53 2.65 -6.37 16.36
CA ASP A 53 2.99 -5.92 17.71
C ASP A 53 2.00 -4.87 18.24
N PHE A 54 1.45 -4.04 17.34
CA PHE A 54 0.42 -3.04 17.69
C PHE A 54 -0.96 -3.67 17.97
N GLN A 55 -1.22 -4.90 17.52
CA GLN A 55 -2.37 -5.69 17.96
C GLN A 55 -2.17 -6.22 19.40
N GLY A 56 -1.80 -5.32 20.31
CA GLY A 56 -1.82 -5.57 21.74
C GLY A 56 -3.23 -6.01 22.16
N THR A 57 -3.27 -7.15 22.84
CA THR A 57 -4.40 -7.80 23.53
C THR A 57 -5.74 -7.09 23.35
N ALA A 58 -6.53 -7.53 22.37
CA ALA A 58 -7.93 -7.13 22.27
C ALA A 58 -8.62 -7.43 23.61
N PRO A 59 -9.21 -6.43 24.30
CA PRO A 59 -10.00 -6.70 25.49
C PRO A 59 -11.16 -7.63 25.11
N PRO A 60 -11.62 -8.50 26.02
CA PRO A 60 -12.71 -9.43 25.73
C PRO A 60 -13.89 -8.64 25.18
N ALA A 61 -14.36 -9.06 24.01
CA ALA A 61 -15.49 -8.47 23.32
C ALA A 61 -16.77 -8.80 24.11
N ASP A 62 -17.07 -7.99 25.12
CA ASP A 62 -18.42 -7.94 25.67
C ASP A 62 -19.35 -7.45 24.56
N SER A 63 -20.52 -8.08 24.42
CA SER A 63 -21.53 -7.78 23.38
C SER A 63 -21.98 -6.30 23.27
N LYS A 64 -21.52 -5.43 24.17
CA LYS A 64 -21.83 -4.01 24.26
C LYS A 64 -20.67 -3.09 23.85
N THR A 65 -19.46 -3.62 23.63
CA THR A 65 -18.28 -2.83 23.27
C THR A 65 -17.65 -3.44 22.01
N PRO A 66 -17.76 -2.79 20.84
CA PRO A 66 -17.14 -3.28 19.61
C PRO A 66 -15.65 -3.50 19.78
N ALA A 67 -15.16 -4.59 19.20
CA ALA A 67 -13.82 -5.11 19.44
C ALA A 67 -12.79 -4.32 18.64
N GLY A 68 -12.31 -3.18 19.18
CA GLY A 68 -11.14 -2.52 18.61
C GLY A 68 -10.93 -1.07 19.05
N PRO A 69 -9.76 -0.48 18.72
CA PRO A 69 -9.52 0.94 18.93
C PRO A 69 -10.51 1.79 18.10
N ILE A 70 -10.87 2.97 18.61
CA ILE A 70 -11.67 3.93 17.86
C ILE A 70 -10.81 4.46 16.70
N ARG A 71 -11.32 4.33 15.47
CA ARG A 71 -10.67 4.83 14.25
C ARG A 71 -10.99 6.31 14.02
N SER A 72 -12.25 6.69 14.18
CA SER A 72 -12.72 8.07 14.05
C SER A 72 -14.07 8.26 14.74
N LEU A 73 -14.46 9.52 14.97
CA LEU A 73 -15.78 9.87 15.49
C LEU A 73 -16.37 11.07 14.76
N THR A 74 -17.69 11.21 14.81
CA THR A 74 -18.42 12.38 14.34
C THR A 74 -19.42 12.81 15.40
N LEU A 75 -19.41 14.09 15.74
CA LEU A 75 -20.32 14.69 16.71
C LEU A 75 -21.22 15.71 16.00
N ARG A 76 -22.53 15.52 16.12
CA ARG A 76 -23.56 16.44 15.63
C ARG A 76 -24.32 17.00 16.83
N LEU A 77 -24.30 18.32 16.99
CA LEU A 77 -24.97 19.04 18.08
C LEU A 77 -25.76 20.22 17.51
N GLY A 78 -26.84 20.61 18.19
CA GLY A 78 -27.68 21.74 17.80
C GLY A 78 -28.65 21.43 16.65
N THR A 79 -28.99 20.16 16.47
CA THR A 79 -30.01 19.69 15.52
C THR A 79 -31.15 19.00 16.27
N ASP A 80 -32.25 18.68 15.58
CA ASP A 80 -33.33 17.88 16.17
C ASP A 80 -32.90 16.46 16.56
N ASP A 81 -31.71 16.03 16.11
CA ASP A 81 -31.14 14.70 16.28
C ASP A 81 -29.64 14.81 16.58
N ASP A 82 -29.33 15.16 17.83
CA ASP A 82 -27.96 15.27 18.34
C ASP A 82 -27.37 13.88 18.59
N ARG A 83 -26.21 13.60 17.98
CA ARG A 83 -25.66 12.24 17.90
C ARG A 83 -24.15 12.19 17.89
N LEU A 84 -23.63 11.14 18.50
CA LEU A 84 -22.23 10.72 18.46
C LEU A 84 -22.12 9.42 17.70
N ARG A 85 -21.45 9.46 16.54
CA ARG A 85 -21.13 8.28 15.75
C ARG A 85 -19.66 7.89 15.93
N LEU A 86 -19.41 6.64 16.31
CA LEU A 86 -18.08 6.07 16.48
C LEU A 86 -17.81 5.06 15.38
N TYR A 87 -16.65 5.17 14.73
CA TYR A 87 -16.17 4.20 13.75
C TYR A 87 -15.03 3.42 14.37
N TRP A 88 -15.19 2.10 14.45
CA TRP A 88 -14.25 1.21 15.11
C TRP A 88 -13.20 0.67 14.12
N GLY A 89 -12.05 0.22 14.64
CA GLY A 89 -10.97 -0.35 13.84
C GLY A 89 -11.37 -1.64 13.10
N ASP A 90 -12.34 -2.38 13.63
CA ASP A 90 -12.90 -3.60 13.04
C ASP A 90 -13.97 -3.32 11.96
N GLY A 91 -14.27 -2.04 11.69
CA GLY A 91 -15.27 -1.62 10.71
C GLY A 91 -16.70 -1.51 11.27
N GLN A 92 -16.94 -1.86 12.54
CA GLN A 92 -18.22 -1.61 13.18
C GLN A 92 -18.50 -0.11 13.31
N THR A 93 -19.76 0.24 13.56
CA THR A 93 -20.17 1.61 13.86
C THR A 93 -21.12 1.62 15.07
N SER A 94 -20.87 2.52 16.03
CA SER A 94 -21.82 2.81 17.11
C SER A 94 -22.45 4.17 16.88
N ASP A 95 -23.73 4.31 17.19
CA ASP A 95 -24.50 5.48 16.79
C ASP A 95 -25.42 5.92 17.94
N LEU A 96 -24.87 6.77 18.80
CA LEU A 96 -25.39 7.09 20.12
C LEU A 96 -26.20 8.40 20.07
N ALA A 97 -27.40 8.38 20.62
CA ALA A 97 -28.18 9.60 20.82
C ALA A 97 -27.55 10.43 21.94
N CYS A 98 -27.54 11.75 21.80
CA CYS A 98 -26.98 12.66 22.79
C CYS A 98 -28.07 13.55 23.39
N SER A 99 -28.08 13.68 24.72
CA SER A 99 -28.88 14.67 25.45
C SER A 99 -27.97 15.70 26.11
N GLN A 100 -28.42 16.94 26.21
CA GLN A 100 -27.72 17.97 26.96
C GLN A 100 -28.00 17.82 28.45
N GLU A 101 -26.95 17.60 29.24
CA GLU A 101 -27.00 17.51 30.69
C GLU A 101 -26.43 18.80 31.29
N GLY A 102 -27.29 19.73 31.69
CA GLY A 102 -26.86 21.02 32.25
C GLY A 102 -26.25 21.97 31.22
N LYS A 103 -25.17 22.68 31.60
CA LYS A 103 -24.55 23.74 30.76
C LYS A 103 -23.30 23.22 30.08
N GLY A 104 -23.38 22.96 28.78
CA GLY A 104 -22.23 22.61 27.93
C GLY A 104 -21.71 21.18 28.08
N THR A 105 -22.49 20.28 28.68
CA THR A 105 -22.19 18.84 28.76
C THR A 105 -23.25 18.05 28.03
N TRP A 106 -22.84 17.04 27.27
CA TRP A 106 -23.73 16.11 26.59
C TRP A 106 -23.44 14.69 27.06
N ALA A 107 -24.50 13.95 27.37
CA ALA A 107 -24.45 12.53 27.63
C ALA A 107 -24.89 11.80 26.35
N CYS A 108 -24.07 10.86 25.88
CA CYS A 108 -24.38 10.07 24.67
C CYS A 108 -24.34 8.58 25.03
N GLY A 109 -25.42 7.84 24.76
CA GLY A 109 -25.55 6.44 25.17
C GLY A 109 -26.80 5.74 24.67
#